data_AF-A0A3S4HVU8-F1
#
_entry.id   AF-A0A3S4HVU8-F1
#
_cell.length_a   1.000
_cell.length_b   1.000
_cell.length_c   1.000
_cell.angle_alpha   90.00
_cell.angle_beta   90.00
_cell.angle_gamma   90.00
#
_symmetry.space_group_name_H-M   'P 1'
#
loop_
_entity.id
_entity.type
_entity.pdbx_description
1 polymer ?
#
loop_
_entity_poly.entity_id
_entity_poly.type
_entity_poly.pdbx_seq_one_letter_code
_entity_poly.pdbx_strand_id
1 'polypeptide(L)'
;MTVDIHNQLAEDTTLHWHGLEIPGIVDGGPQGIIPAGGTRTVTFTPEQRAATCWIHPHKHGKTGRQVAMGLAGLVLIEDDEIRKLRLPKQWGIDDVPVIIQDKTLLRRWPD
;
A
#
# COMPACT_ATOMS: atom_id res chain seq x y z
N MET A 1 -6.26 12.52 -7.14
CA MET A 1 -6.06 11.30 -7.97
C MET A 1 -7.27 10.39 -7.85
N THR A 2 -7.54 9.59 -8.88
CA THR A 2 -8.54 8.51 -8.86
C THR A 2 -7.82 7.19 -9.07
N VAL A 3 -8.13 6.18 -8.26
CA VAL A 3 -7.49 4.85 -8.33
C VAL A 3 -8.56 3.78 -8.41
N ASP A 4 -8.45 2.91 -9.42
CA ASP A 4 -9.25 1.70 -9.57
C ASP A 4 -8.52 0.51 -8.95
N ILE A 5 -9.12 -0.09 -7.93
CA ILE A 5 -8.55 -1.22 -7.19
C ILE A 5 -9.32 -2.48 -7.57
N HIS A 6 -8.67 -3.35 -8.32
CA HIS A 6 -9.23 -4.63 -8.76
C HIS A 6 -8.77 -5.76 -7.82
N ASN A 7 -9.68 -6.33 -7.04
CA ASN A 7 -9.39 -7.49 -6.22
C ASN A 7 -9.52 -8.77 -7.06
N GLN A 8 -8.41 -9.27 -7.59
CA GLN A 8 -8.37 -10.54 -8.33
C GLN A 8 -8.12 -11.76 -7.42
N LEU A 9 -8.12 -11.58 -6.10
CA LEU A 9 -7.99 -12.69 -5.15
C LEU A 9 -9.30 -13.48 -5.07
N ALA A 10 -9.19 -14.73 -4.60
CA ALA A 10 -10.34 -15.57 -4.27
C ALA A 10 -10.97 -15.25 -2.89
N GLU A 11 -10.56 -14.16 -2.24
CA GLU A 11 -11.08 -13.72 -0.95
C GLU A 11 -11.24 -12.20 -0.88
N ASP A 12 -12.12 -11.73 0.00
CA ASP A 12 -12.25 -10.31 0.31
C ASP A 12 -10.94 -9.70 0.83
N THR A 13 -10.69 -8.47 0.44
CA THR A 13 -9.60 -7.66 0.98
C THR A 13 -10.07 -6.23 1.24
N THR A 14 -9.16 -5.40 1.76
CA THR A 14 -9.25 -3.94 1.71
C THR A 14 -7.89 -3.42 1.24
N LEU A 15 -7.77 -2.12 0.97
CA LEU A 15 -6.49 -1.48 0.67
C LEU A 15 -6.44 -0.17 1.44
N HIS A 16 -5.63 -0.13 2.49
CA HIS A 16 -5.44 1.04 3.34
C HIS A 16 -4.22 1.83 2.93
N TRP A 17 -4.33 3.16 2.97
CA TRP A 17 -3.29 4.11 2.60
C TRP A 17 -2.57 4.61 3.86
N HIS A 18 -1.69 3.78 4.40
CA HIS A 18 -1.01 4.07 5.66
C HIS A 18 -0.12 5.30 5.55
N GLY A 19 -0.46 6.31 6.36
CA GLY A 19 0.23 7.59 6.44
C GLY A 19 -0.37 8.67 5.54
N LEU A 20 -1.34 8.35 4.67
CA LEU A 20 -2.08 9.35 3.92
C LEU A 20 -3.15 10.00 4.79
N GLU A 21 -3.22 11.33 4.75
CA GLU A 21 -4.21 12.17 5.40
C GLU A 21 -5.43 12.32 4.48
N ILE A 22 -6.31 11.32 4.48
CA ILE A 22 -7.47 11.25 3.57
C ILE A 22 -8.77 10.91 4.32
N PRO A 23 -9.95 11.22 3.73
CA PRO A 23 -11.23 10.93 4.38
C PRO A 23 -11.45 9.44 4.64
N GLY A 24 -12.09 9.10 5.77
CA GLY A 24 -12.34 7.70 6.17
C GLY A 24 -13.09 6.85 5.14
N ILE A 25 -13.93 7.46 4.29
CA ILE A 25 -14.68 6.75 3.23
C ILE A 25 -13.79 6.20 2.11
N VAL A 26 -12.58 6.74 1.93
CA VAL A 26 -11.58 6.29 0.95
C VAL A 26 -10.34 5.68 1.60
N ASP A 27 -10.22 5.79 2.92
CA ASP A 27 -9.08 5.31 3.73
C ASP A 27 -8.80 3.81 3.57
N GLY A 28 -9.83 2.98 3.45
CA GLY A 28 -9.65 1.54 3.21
C GLY A 28 -9.29 0.69 4.43
N GLY A 29 -9.60 1.19 5.63
CA GLY A 29 -9.71 0.38 6.85
C GLY A 29 -10.71 -0.80 6.73
N PRO A 30 -10.98 -1.52 7.84
CA PRO A 30 -11.71 -2.80 7.81
C PRO A 30 -13.09 -2.81 7.14
N GLN A 31 -13.76 -1.66 7.12
CA GLN A 31 -15.09 -1.48 6.51
C GLN A 31 -15.03 -1.29 4.98
N GLY A 32 -13.87 -0.93 4.44
CA GLY A 32 -13.65 -0.66 3.01
C GLY A 32 -13.48 -1.92 2.16
N ILE A 33 -14.37 -2.89 2.34
CA ILE A 33 -14.32 -4.21 1.71
C ILE A 33 -14.32 -4.09 0.19
N ILE A 34 -13.41 -4.82 -0.45
CA ILE A 34 -13.40 -5.09 -1.88
C ILE A 34 -13.67 -6.59 -2.05
N PRO A 35 -14.85 -7.00 -2.55
CA PRO A 35 -15.20 -8.40 -2.69
C PRO A 35 -14.20 -9.18 -3.56
N ALA A 36 -14.10 -10.49 -3.37
CA ALA A 36 -13.35 -11.36 -4.30
C ALA A 36 -13.83 -11.17 -5.75
N GLY A 37 -12.90 -10.93 -6.68
CA GLY A 37 -13.22 -10.59 -8.08
C GLY A 37 -13.80 -9.19 -8.30
N GLY A 38 -14.01 -8.41 -7.22
CA GLY A 38 -14.65 -7.10 -7.26
C GLY A 38 -13.69 -5.95 -7.57
N THR A 39 -14.27 -4.77 -7.83
CA THR A 39 -13.51 -3.52 -8.03
C THR A 39 -14.03 -2.46 -7.08
N ARG A 40 -13.13 -1.62 -6.56
CA ARG A 40 -13.47 -0.40 -5.82
C ARG A 40 -12.67 0.77 -6.38
N THR A 41 -13.37 1.83 -6.74
CA THR A 41 -12.76 3.10 -7.16
C THR A 41 -12.76 4.07 -5.98
N VAL A 42 -11.63 4.74 -5.76
CA VAL A 42 -11.50 5.80 -4.76
C VAL A 42 -10.89 7.04 -5.38
N THR A 43 -11.36 8.20 -4.92
CA THR A 43 -10.85 9.51 -5.37
C THR A 43 -10.49 10.34 -4.15
N PHE A 44 -9.26 10.83 -4.10
CA PHE A 44 -8.77 11.71 -3.05
C PHE A 44 -7.58 12.52 -3.54
N THR A 45 -7.28 13.61 -2.85
CA THR A 45 -6.10 14.44 -3.09
C THR A 45 -5.31 14.48 -1.79
N PRO A 46 -4.09 13.93 -1.74
CA PRO A 46 -3.21 14.12 -0.60
C PRO A 46 -2.80 15.59 -0.52
N GLU A 47 -3.05 16.25 0.61
CA GLU A 47 -2.71 17.67 0.85
C GLU A 47 -1.64 17.85 1.94
N GLN A 48 -0.96 16.77 2.31
CA GLN A 48 0.11 16.74 3.31
C GLN A 48 1.50 16.98 2.68
N ARG A 49 2.52 17.16 3.53
CA ARG A 49 3.92 17.33 3.12
C ARG A 49 4.50 16.09 2.44
N ALA A 50 5.57 16.27 1.68
CA ALA A 50 6.35 15.17 1.11
C ALA A 50 6.73 14.11 2.17
N ALA A 51 6.47 12.85 1.84
CA ALA A 51 6.62 11.72 2.76
C ALA A 51 6.72 10.39 2.01
N THR A 52 7.34 9.40 2.66
CA THR A 52 7.23 7.99 2.27
C THR A 52 6.11 7.36 3.09
N CYS A 53 4.99 7.10 2.43
CA CYS A 53 3.85 6.37 2.94
C CYS A 53 3.80 4.96 2.32
N TRP A 54 2.79 4.18 2.64
CA TRP A 54 2.66 2.82 2.11
C TRP A 54 1.20 2.37 2.04
N ILE A 55 0.94 1.32 1.27
CA ILE A 55 -0.37 0.67 1.16
C ILE A 55 -0.28 -0.76 1.63
N HIS A 56 -1.31 -1.22 2.34
CA HIS A 56 -1.44 -2.61 2.76
C HIS A 56 -2.90 -2.97 3.03
N PRO A 57 -3.26 -4.27 3.06
CA PRO A 57 -4.60 -4.68 3.46
C PRO A 57 -4.89 -4.33 4.92
N HIS A 58 -6.14 -4.00 5.20
CA HIS A 58 -6.66 -3.82 6.57
C HIS A 58 -7.92 -4.68 6.82
N LYS A 59 -8.05 -5.81 6.09
CA LYS A 59 -9.18 -6.73 6.23
C LYS A 59 -9.28 -7.25 7.66
N HIS A 60 -10.47 -7.07 8.26
CA HIS A 60 -10.78 -7.51 9.62
C HIS A 60 -10.40 -8.98 9.83
N GLY A 61 -9.63 -9.26 10.89
CA GLY A 61 -9.21 -10.62 11.26
C GLY A 61 -8.22 -11.31 10.31
N LYS A 62 -7.89 -10.71 9.15
CA LYS A 62 -7.03 -11.34 8.11
C LYS A 62 -5.84 -10.51 7.66
N THR A 63 -5.68 -9.28 8.17
CA THR A 63 -4.60 -8.35 7.80
C THR A 63 -3.22 -8.99 7.86
N GLY A 64 -2.87 -9.63 8.99
CA GLY A 64 -1.56 -10.26 9.17
C GLY A 64 -1.26 -11.31 8.10
N ARG A 65 -2.23 -12.19 7.78
CA ARG A 65 -2.06 -13.20 6.73
C ARG A 65 -1.90 -12.55 5.35
N GLN A 66 -2.75 -11.59 5.01
CA GLN A 66 -2.73 -10.98 3.68
C GLN A 66 -1.41 -10.20 3.42
N VAL A 67 -0.87 -9.50 4.43
CA VAL A 67 0.46 -8.90 4.38
C VAL A 67 1.57 -9.96 4.33
N ALA A 68 1.47 -11.01 5.15
CA ALA A 68 2.45 -12.11 5.13
C ALA A 68 2.51 -12.82 3.76
N MET A 69 1.39 -12.90 3.04
CA MET A 69 1.31 -13.44 1.68
C MET A 69 1.86 -12.51 0.59
N GLY A 70 2.22 -11.26 0.93
CA GLY A 70 2.98 -10.36 0.05
C GLY A 70 2.30 -9.03 -0.28
N LEU A 71 1.09 -8.75 0.22
CA LEU A 71 0.41 -7.50 -0.08
C LEU A 71 0.97 -6.34 0.74
N ALA A 72 1.88 -5.58 0.14
CA ALA A 72 2.34 -4.27 0.57
C ALA A 72 2.87 -3.49 -0.64
N GLY A 73 2.79 -2.17 -0.61
CA GLY A 73 3.35 -1.28 -1.64
C GLY A 73 3.71 0.07 -1.06
N LEU A 74 4.51 0.87 -1.77
CA LEU A 74 4.89 2.21 -1.32
C LEU A 74 4.02 3.29 -1.98
N VAL A 75 3.86 4.40 -1.28
CA VAL A 75 3.31 5.65 -1.81
C VAL A 75 4.29 6.76 -1.49
N LEU A 76 4.81 7.41 -2.52
CA LEU A 76 5.72 8.55 -2.36
C LEU A 76 4.94 9.83 -2.63
N ILE A 77 4.88 10.70 -1.63
CA ILE A 77 4.34 12.05 -1.76
C ILE A 77 5.52 12.98 -1.99
N GLU A 78 5.49 13.72 -3.09
CA GLU A 78 6.46 14.77 -3.38
C GLU A 78 5.75 16.14 -3.33
N ASP A 79 6.48 17.17 -2.92
CA ASP A 79 6.04 18.57 -2.93
C ASP A 79 7.10 19.47 -3.55
N ASP A 80 6.79 20.75 -3.74
CA ASP A 80 7.74 21.71 -4.31
C ASP A 80 8.93 21.99 -3.39
N GLU A 81 8.79 21.78 -2.08
CA GLU A 81 9.86 22.03 -1.12
C GLU A 81 10.96 20.96 -1.20
N ILE A 82 10.60 19.67 -1.27
CA ILE A 82 11.59 18.59 -1.45
C ILE A 82 12.28 18.68 -2.81
N ARG A 83 11.57 19.12 -3.87
CA ARG A 83 12.15 19.28 -5.22
C ARG A 83 13.22 20.37 -5.32
N LYS A 84 13.18 21.37 -4.43
CA LYS A 84 14.21 22.42 -4.33
C LYS A 84 15.50 21.90 -3.69
N LEU A 85 15.43 20.81 -2.94
CA LEU A 85 16.59 20.19 -2.33
C LEU A 85 17.39 19.39 -3.37
N ARG A 86 18.71 19.36 -3.20
CA ARG A 86 19.61 18.57 -4.06
C ARG A 86 19.83 17.17 -3.49
N LEU A 87 18.75 16.51 -3.10
CA LEU A 87 18.78 15.11 -2.64
C LEU A 87 19.00 14.16 -3.84
N PRO A 88 19.54 12.95 -3.60
CA PRO A 88 19.39 11.82 -4.52
C PRO A 88 17.92 11.64 -4.91
N LYS A 89 17.66 11.35 -6.19
CA LYS A 89 16.29 11.38 -6.76
C LYS A 89 16.11 10.51 -8.00
N GLN A 90 17.12 9.72 -8.36
CA GLN A 90 17.02 8.73 -9.43
C GLN A 90 16.54 7.42 -8.80
N TRP A 91 15.24 7.16 -8.94
CA TRP A 91 14.58 5.98 -8.38
C TRP A 91 15.26 4.68 -8.83
N GLY A 92 15.62 3.84 -7.87
CA GLY A 92 16.32 2.57 -8.09
C GLY A 92 17.83 2.71 -8.38
N ILE A 93 18.38 3.93 -8.40
CA ILE A 93 19.81 4.19 -8.59
C ILE A 93 20.41 4.80 -7.32
N ASP A 94 19.97 6.01 -6.95
CA ASP A 94 20.44 6.73 -5.75
C ASP A 94 19.31 7.12 -4.78
N ASP A 95 18.06 6.95 -5.20
CA ASP A 95 16.86 6.94 -4.36
C ASP A 95 16.27 5.52 -4.38
N VAL A 96 16.46 4.75 -3.30
CA VAL A 96 16.25 3.30 -3.30
C VAL A 96 15.24 2.89 -2.24
N PRO A 97 14.09 2.28 -2.61
CA PRO A 97 13.16 1.73 -1.63
C PRO A 97 13.75 0.51 -0.94
N VAL A 98 13.62 0.45 0.38
CA VAL A 98 14.00 -0.73 1.17
C VAL A 98 12.82 -1.16 2.03
N ILE A 99 12.09 -2.19 1.57
CA ILE A 99 11.01 -2.82 2.32
C ILE A 99 11.58 -4.07 3.01
N ILE A 100 11.63 -4.05 4.33
CA ILE A 100 12.16 -5.17 5.13
C ILE A 100 10.97 -5.95 5.69
N GLN A 101 10.92 -7.25 5.41
CA GLN A 101 9.92 -8.17 5.95
C GLN A 101 10.59 -9.47 6.38
N ASP A 102 10.18 -10.02 7.52
CA ASP A 102 10.50 -11.37 7.93
C ASP A 102 9.37 -12.34 7.56
N LYS A 103 9.72 -13.57 7.20
CA LYS A 103 8.77 -14.66 6.92
C LYS A 103 9.41 -15.98 7.32
N THR A 104 8.62 -16.89 7.88
CA THR A 104 9.02 -18.30 8.03
C THR A 104 8.43 -19.10 6.87
N LEU A 105 9.29 -19.74 6.08
CA LEU A 105 8.86 -20.65 5.03
C LEU A 105 8.92 -22.09 5.57
N LEU A 106 7.84 -22.84 5.40
CA LEU A 106 7.88 -24.28 5.64
C LEU A 106 8.82 -24.90 4.61
N ARG A 107 9.89 -25.52 5.08
CA ARG A 107 10.83 -26.25 4.22
C ARG A 107 10.12 -27.49 3.66
N ARG A 108 9.63 -27.43 2.42
CA ARG A 108 9.47 -28.66 1.63
C ARG A 108 10.82 -28.94 0.98
N TRP A 109 11.57 -29.86 1.57
CA TRP A 109 12.56 -30.62 0.83
C TRP A 109 11.83 -31.41 -0.27
N PRO A 110 12.38 -31.54 -1.49
CA PRO A 110 11.82 -32.46 -2.46
C PRO A 110 11.97 -33.90 -1.93
N ASP A 111 10.88 -34.67 -2.03
CA ASP A 111 10.90 -36.13 -2.04
C ASP A 111 11.76 -36.64 -3.21
#